data_AF-A0A223ZG34-F1
#
_entry.id   AF-A0A223ZG34-F1
#
_cell.length_a   1.000
_cell.length_b   1.000
_cell.length_c   1.000
_cell.angle_alpha   90.00
_cell.angle_beta   90.00
_cell.angle_gamma   90.00
#
_symmetry.space_group_name_H-M   'P 1'
#
loop_
_entity.id
_entity.type
_entity.pdbx_description
1 polymer ?
#
loop_
_entity_poly.entity_id
_entity_poly.type
_entity_poly.pdbx_seq_one_letter_code
_entity_poly.pdbx_strand_id
1 'polypeptide(L)' 'DVMAGVTKGVVVGGTGPATGTCATTCTPGANHLRMMLQATDGLPLNFGFTGKGNTALPEGLTEQIAGGAIGLKL' A
#
# COMPACT_ATOMS: atom_id res chain seq x y z
N ASP A 1 -3.85 -11.33 -19.32
CA ASP A 1 -3.38 -10.07 -19.94
C ASP A 1 -3.41 -8.93 -18.96
N VAL A 2 -2.30 -8.17 -18.85
CA VAL A 2 -2.23 -6.90 -18.11
C VAL A 2 -3.20 -5.93 -18.78
N MET A 3 -4.41 -5.82 -18.23
CA MET A 3 -5.65 -5.39 -18.90
C MET A 3 -5.74 -3.90 -19.32
N ALA A 4 -4.64 -3.15 -19.43
CA ALA A 4 -4.73 -1.76 -19.93
C ALA A 4 -3.38 -1.18 -20.39
N GLY A 5 -2.38 -2.00 -20.74
CA GLY A 5 -1.05 -1.46 -21.08
C GLY A 5 -0.36 -0.70 -19.94
N VAL A 6 -0.87 -0.80 -18.71
CA VAL A 6 -0.28 -0.20 -17.51
C VAL A 6 0.91 -1.05 -17.07
N THR A 7 2.09 -0.71 -17.56
CA THR A 7 3.38 -1.29 -17.15
C THR A 7 4.19 -0.34 -16.25
N LYS A 8 3.82 0.95 -16.22
CA LYS A 8 4.39 1.96 -15.32
C LYS A 8 3.62 1.97 -13.98
N GLY A 9 4.29 1.50 -12.93
CA GLY A 9 4.00 1.70 -11.51
C GLY A 9 2.52 1.79 -11.12
N VAL A 10 1.95 0.71 -10.60
CA VAL A 10 0.65 0.79 -9.92
C VAL A 10 0.88 1.23 -8.48
N VAL A 11 0.50 2.46 -8.16
CA VAL A 11 0.37 2.90 -6.76
C VAL A 11 -0.93 2.30 -6.25
N VAL A 12 -0.81 1.23 -5.47
CA VAL A 12 -1.93 0.51 -4.89
C VAL A 12 -1.95 0.81 -3.40
N GLY A 13 -3.10 1.00 -2.80
CA GLY A 13 -3.19 0.99 -1.34
C GLY A 13 -4.33 0.09 -0.92
N GLY A 14 -4.10 -0.75 0.08
CA GLY A 14 -5.09 -1.74 0.50
C GLY A 14 -4.52 -3.03 1.06
N THR A 15 -5.43 -3.89 1.56
CA THR A 15 -5.17 -5.22 2.11
C THR A 15 -6.17 -6.25 1.56
N GLY A 16 -6.51 -6.15 0.26
CA GLY A 16 -7.55 -6.97 -0.39
C GLY A 16 -8.96 -6.32 -0.33
N PRO A 17 -10.06 -7.08 -0.51
CA PRO A 17 -11.42 -6.54 -0.56
C PRO A 17 -11.99 -6.15 0.83
N ALA A 18 -11.13 -5.65 1.71
CA ALA A 18 -11.54 -5.11 3.00
C ALA A 18 -12.28 -3.78 2.81
N THR A 19 -13.30 -3.50 3.64
CA THR A 19 -14.09 -2.27 3.57
C THR A 19 -13.24 -1.00 3.51
N GLY A 20 -12.12 -0.96 4.26
CA GLY A 20 -11.19 0.17 4.25
C GLY A 20 -10.38 0.32 2.96
N THR A 21 -10.07 -0.79 2.27
CA THR A 21 -9.37 -0.78 0.97
C THR A 21 -10.30 -0.36 -0.17
N CYS A 22 -11.57 -0.76 -0.10
CA CYS A 22 -12.57 -0.30 -1.07
C CYS A 22 -12.86 1.21 -0.93
N ALA A 23 -12.68 1.77 0.27
CA ALA A 23 -12.91 3.19 0.55
C ALA A 23 -11.65 4.07 0.38
N THR A 24 -10.46 3.53 0.63
CA THR A 24 -9.21 4.31 0.66
C THR A 24 -8.05 3.49 0.11
N THR A 25 -7.16 4.15 -0.62
CA THR A 25 -5.87 3.55 -1.04
C THR A 25 -4.89 3.57 0.13
N CYS A 26 -5.19 2.84 1.21
CA CYS A 26 -4.35 2.76 2.41
C CYS A 26 -4.04 1.31 2.78
N THR A 27 -2.77 0.97 2.95
CA THR A 27 -2.28 -0.26 3.58
C THR A 27 -1.79 0.08 5.00
N PRO A 28 -2.65 -0.02 6.03
CA PRO A 28 -2.35 0.56 7.35
C PRO A 28 -1.37 -0.31 8.14
N GLY A 29 -0.22 0.25 8.52
CA GLY A 29 0.75 -0.42 9.40
C GLY A 29 1.75 -1.34 8.68
N ALA A 30 2.90 -1.56 9.33
CA ALA A 30 4.05 -2.25 8.73
C ALA A 30 3.78 -3.72 8.36
N ASN A 31 3.00 -4.45 9.18
CA ASN A 31 2.68 -5.86 8.90
C ASN A 31 1.82 -6.03 7.64
N HIS A 32 0.86 -5.14 7.42
CA HIS A 32 0.03 -5.17 6.21
C HIS A 32 0.85 -4.81 4.96
N LEU A 33 1.76 -3.85 5.07
CA LEU A 33 2.69 -3.50 3.99
C LEU A 33 3.58 -4.69 3.62
N ARG A 34 4.16 -5.37 4.61
CA ARG A 34 4.94 -6.60 4.40
C ARG A 34 4.14 -7.67 3.67
N MET A 35 2.92 -7.97 4.12
CA MET A 35 2.09 -9.00 3.50
C MET A 35 1.73 -8.66 2.05
N MET A 36 1.42 -7.38 1.77
CA MET A 36 1.07 -6.94 0.43
C MET A 36 2.28 -6.97 -0.52
N LEU A 37 3.45 -6.53 -0.06
CA LEU A 37 4.70 -6.64 -0.83
C LEU A 37 4.98 -8.10 -1.20
N GLN A 38 4.86 -9.03 -0.24
CA GLN A 38 5.03 -10.47 -0.48
C GLN A 38 3.97 -11.03 -1.45
N ALA A 39 2.72 -10.60 -1.34
CA ALA A 39 1.64 -11.04 -2.22
C ALA A 39 1.85 -10.60 -3.68
N THR A 40 2.52 -9.48 -3.91
CA THR A 40 2.77 -8.93 -5.25
C THR A 40 4.12 -9.30 -5.87
N ASP A 41 5.02 -9.94 -5.13
CA ASP A 41 6.39 -10.24 -5.56
C ASP A 41 6.46 -11.15 -6.81
N GLY A 42 5.46 -12.02 -6.99
CA GLY A 42 5.36 -12.91 -8.15
C GLY A 42 4.71 -12.29 -9.39
N LEU A 43 4.23 -11.04 -9.32
CA LEU A 43 3.53 -10.39 -10.42
C LEU A 43 4.51 -9.56 -11.27
N PRO A 44 4.47 -9.63 -12.61
CA PRO A 44 5.40 -8.91 -13.48
C PRO A 44 5.00 -7.43 -13.65
N LEU A 45 4.78 -6.72 -12.54
CA LEU A 45 4.36 -5.32 -12.48
C LEU A 45 5.09 -4.60 -11.34
N ASN A 46 5.26 -3.29 -11.47
CA ASN A 46 5.80 -2.45 -10.40
C ASN A 46 4.69 -2.06 -9.43
N PHE A 47 4.89 -2.31 -8.13
CA PHE A 47 3.95 -1.97 -7.07
C PHE A 47 4.54 -0.95 -6.10
N GLY A 48 3.71 0.00 -5.67
CA GLY A 48 4.03 0.90 -4.56
C GLY A 48 2.83 1.01 -3.63
N PHE A 49 3.06 0.88 -2.31
CA PHE A 49 2.00 0.92 -1.31
C PHE A 49 1.98 2.22 -0.51
N THR A 50 0.79 2.77 -0.29
CA THR A 50 0.59 3.97 0.54
C THR A 50 0.03 3.61 1.91
N GLY A 51 0.64 4.15 2.98
CA GLY A 51 0.17 4.00 4.36
C GLY A 51 -0.98 4.96 4.69
N LYS A 52 -1.57 4.79 5.88
CA LYS A 52 -2.58 5.70 6.44
C LYS A 52 -1.90 6.90 7.09
N GLY A 53 -2.19 8.09 6.60
CA GLY A 53 -1.65 9.36 7.11
C GLY A 53 -2.47 10.00 8.23
N ASN A 54 -3.73 9.57 8.42
CA ASN A 54 -4.59 10.15 9.45
C ASN A 54 -4.24 9.59 10.85
N THR A 55 -3.37 10.30 11.55
CA THR A 55 -2.99 10.03 12.94
C THR A 55 -2.78 11.33 13.70
N ALA A 56 -3.08 11.32 15.01
CA ALA A 56 -2.83 12.45 15.89
C ALA A 56 -1.36 12.52 16.36
N LEU A 57 -0.61 11.41 16.23
CA LEU A 57 0.78 11.29 16.67
C LEU A 57 1.68 10.80 15.52
N PRO A 58 2.88 11.38 15.35
CA PRO A 58 3.75 11.09 14.21
C PRO A 58 4.41 9.71 14.25
N GLU A 59 4.50 9.08 15.42
CA GLU A 59 5.22 7.81 15.63
C GLU A 59 4.68 6.68 14.72
N GLY A 60 3.36 6.58 14.57
CA GLY A 60 2.71 5.59 13.70
C GLY A 60 2.91 5.86 12.20
N LEU A 61 3.36 7.06 11.80
CA LEU A 61 3.69 7.35 10.41
C LEU A 61 5.06 6.79 10.05
N THR A 62 6.04 6.97 10.94
CA THR A 62 7.42 6.50 10.72
C THR A 62 7.48 4.99 10.62
N GLU A 63 6.70 4.27 11.43
CA GLU A 63 6.59 2.81 11.35
C GLU A 63 6.10 2.33 9.97
N GLN A 64 5.11 3.01 9.40
CA GLN A 64 4.58 2.66 8.07
C GLN A 64 5.60 2.92 6.97
N ILE A 65 6.35 4.02 7.05
CA ILE A 65 7.44 4.30 6.10
C ILE A 65 8.53 3.23 6.20
N ALA A 66 8.97 2.89 7.42
CA ALA A 66 9.94 1.83 7.65
C ALA A 66 9.44 0.44 7.18
N GLY A 67 8.13 0.22 7.25
CA GLY A 67 7.46 -0.99 6.73
C GLY A 67 7.34 -1.07 5.21
N GLY A 68 7.75 -0.03 4.47
CA GLY A 68 7.78 -0.03 3.00
C GLY A 68 6.72 0.84 2.33
N ALA A 69 6.07 1.75 3.06
CA ALA A 69 5.18 2.73 2.43
C ALA A 69 5.97 3.76 1.61
N ILE A 70 5.56 3.97 0.35
CA ILE A 70 6.15 4.99 -0.54
C ILE A 70 5.53 6.38 -0.34
N GLY A 71 4.45 6.46 0.44
CA GLY A 71 3.70 7.67 0.72
C GLY A 71 2.58 7.43 1.74
N LEU A 72 1.94 8.50 2.19
CA LEU A 72 0.84 8.46 3.15
C LEU A 72 -0.40 9.11 2.55
N LYS A 73 -1.56 8.47 2.73
CA LYS A 73 -2.85 8.96 2.27
C LYS A 73 -3.65 9.49 3.45
N LEU A 74 -4.09 10.75 3.33
CA LEU A 74 -5.14 11.36 4.15
C LEU A 74 -6.51 11.05 3.54
#